data_AF-A0A1Z9M251-F1
#
_entry.id   AF-A0A1Z9M251-F1
#
_cell.length_a   1.000
_cell.length_b   1.000
_cell.length_c   1.000
_cell.angle_alpha   90.00
_cell.angle_beta   90.00
_cell.angle_gamma   90.00
#
_symmetry.space_group_name_H-M   'P 1'
#
loop_
_entity.id
_entity.type
_entity.pdbx_description
1 polymer ?
#
loop_
_entity_poly.entity_id
_entity_poly.type
_entity_poly.pdbx_seq_one_letter_code
_entity_poly.pdbx_strand_id
1 'polypeptide(L)'
;MIIQCKSCQKKFVVPDNAVTAKGRLVQCSSCGNKWTQYPIKQKTQKIVNVKNAPKPSKKKTKRKKTSGIDVYSEEYLQKKHGIKIIDPSSSDIKTKKNSQSKTKKTDNAGYGFFNYLITFSVLSIFFVGILSFEKSRLSRKFPFLEPYIENFFETLSNFKIIFIDFITSY
;
A
#
# COMPACT_ATOMS: atom_id res chain seq x y z
N MET A 1 -1.07 12.85 20.75
CA MET A 1 -2.10 13.53 19.94
C MET A 1 -2.97 12.53 19.18
N ILE A 2 -4.19 12.91 18.79
CA ILE A 2 -5.08 12.09 17.96
C ILE A 2 -5.07 12.63 16.53
N ILE A 3 -4.87 11.75 15.54
CA ILE A 3 -4.91 12.08 14.12
C ILE A 3 -6.05 11.31 13.43
N GLN A 4 -6.66 11.91 12.42
CA GLN A 4 -7.79 11.31 11.71
C GLN A 4 -7.47 11.14 10.22
N CYS A 5 -7.78 9.96 9.67
CA CYS A 5 -7.62 9.72 8.25
C CYS A 5 -8.72 10.43 7.45
N LYS A 6 -8.36 11.16 6.39
CA LYS A 6 -9.33 11.83 5.51
C LYS A 6 -10.20 10.86 4.70
N SER A 7 -9.68 9.67 4.38
CA SER A 7 -10.38 8.72 3.49
C SER A 7 -11.39 7.83 4.22
N CYS A 8 -11.08 7.38 5.44
CA CYS A 8 -11.94 6.45 6.19
C CYS A 8 -12.41 7.00 7.54
N GLN A 9 -12.08 8.26 7.85
CA GLN A 9 -12.46 8.98 9.08
C GLN A 9 -12.03 8.31 10.39
N LYS A 10 -11.23 7.24 10.33
CA LYS A 10 -10.73 6.53 11.50
C LYS A 10 -9.70 7.37 12.26
N LYS A 11 -9.79 7.34 13.59
CA LYS A 11 -8.93 8.08 14.52
C LYS A 11 -7.82 7.18 15.05
N PHE A 12 -6.61 7.72 15.14
CA PHE A 12 -5.42 7.02 15.62
C PHE A 12 -4.76 7.82 16.75
N VAL A 13 -4.41 7.12 17.82
CA VAL A 13 -3.65 7.69 18.95
C VAL A 13 -2.18 7.57 18.62
N VAL A 14 -1.48 8.71 18.52
CA VAL A 14 -0.07 8.78 18.16
C VAL A 14 0.69 9.60 19.22
N PRO A 15 1.86 9.14 19.70
CA PRO A 15 2.68 9.91 20.63
C PRO A 15 3.10 11.26 20.02
N ASP A 16 3.19 12.32 20.83
CA ASP A 16 3.56 13.66 20.33
C ASP A 16 4.98 13.68 19.75
N ASN A 17 5.86 12.80 20.23
CA ASN A 17 7.23 12.63 19.73
C ASN A 17 7.28 11.98 18.33
N ALA A 18 6.22 11.29 17.90
CA ALA A 18 6.22 10.57 16.64
C ALA A 18 6.01 11.50 15.43
N VAL A 19 5.48 12.71 15.61
CA VAL A 19 5.35 13.71 14.53
C VAL A 19 6.15 14.95 14.88
N THR A 20 7.24 15.15 14.15
CA THR A 20 8.17 16.24 14.39
C THR A 20 7.65 17.57 13.83
N ALA A 21 8.27 18.69 14.24
CA ALA A 21 7.91 20.04 13.78
C ALA A 21 7.99 20.23 12.25
N LYS A 22 8.77 19.39 11.56
CA LYS A 22 8.91 19.38 10.09
C LYS A 22 7.79 18.61 9.37
N GLY A 23 6.87 18.01 10.13
CA GLY A 23 5.88 17.07 9.63
C GLY A 23 6.46 15.68 9.40
N ARG A 24 5.59 14.67 9.41
CA ARG A 24 5.95 13.27 9.13
C ARG A 24 4.95 12.64 8.19
N LEU A 25 5.42 11.87 7.21
CA LEU A 25 4.58 11.04 6.37
C LEU A 25 3.99 9.89 7.20
N VAL A 26 2.66 9.79 7.25
CA VAL A 26 1.93 8.75 7.96
C VAL A 26 1.06 7.97 6.97
N GLN A 27 0.81 6.69 7.26
CA GLN A 27 -0.02 5.80 6.45
C GLN A 27 -1.18 5.28 7.29
N CYS A 28 -2.39 5.30 6.75
CA CYS A 28 -3.56 4.71 7.38
C CYS A 28 -3.45 3.18 7.35
N SER A 29 -3.58 2.52 8.50
CA SER A 29 -3.62 1.05 8.56
C SER A 29 -4.91 0.44 8.04
N SER A 30 -6.01 1.21 7.96
CA SER A 30 -7.31 0.68 7.54
C SER A 30 -7.63 0.88 6.06
N CYS A 31 -7.07 1.89 5.40
CA CYS A 31 -7.36 2.16 3.98
C CYS A 31 -6.09 2.42 3.14
N GLY A 32 -4.90 2.34 3.72
CA GLY A 32 -3.62 2.51 3.01
C GLY A 32 -3.28 3.95 2.60
N ASN A 33 -4.17 4.93 2.78
CA ASN A 33 -3.92 6.32 2.39
C ASN A 33 -2.71 6.92 3.14
N LYS A 34 -1.88 7.70 2.44
CA LYS A 34 -0.67 8.34 2.97
C LYS A 34 -0.83 9.86 2.98
N TRP A 35 -0.51 10.52 4.09
CA TRP A 35 -0.51 11.97 4.17
C TRP A 35 0.57 12.48 5.11
N THR A 36 0.95 13.75 4.95
CA THR A 36 1.89 14.41 5.86
C THR A 36 1.14 15.03 7.02
N GLN A 37 1.41 14.54 8.24
CA GLN A 37 0.84 15.09 9.46
C GLN A 37 1.80 16.11 10.08
N TYR A 38 1.25 17.26 10.49
CA TYR A 38 1.96 18.28 11.26
C TYR A 38 1.49 18.28 12.71
N PRO A 39 2.33 18.74 13.66
CA PRO A 39 1.90 18.89 15.05
C PRO A 39 0.78 19.91 15.12
N ILE A 40 -0.30 19.55 15.82
CA ILE A 40 -1.44 20.43 16.03
C ILE A 40 -0.98 21.50 17.04
N LYS A 41 -0.57 22.67 16.55
CA LYS A 41 -0.33 23.83 17.40
C LYS A 41 -1.67 24.21 18.04
N GLN A 42 -1.85 23.92 19.33
CA GLN A 42 -2.92 24.52 20.10
C GLN A 42 -2.75 26.04 19.98
N LYS A 43 -3.74 26.73 19.39
CA LYS A 43 -3.77 28.19 19.38
C LYS A 43 -4.05 28.66 20.81
N THR A 44 -3.03 28.73 21.64
CA THR A 44 -3.13 29.41 22.93
C THR A 44 -3.11 30.91 22.64
N GLN A 45 -4.19 31.58 23.00
CA GLN A 45 -4.33 33.03 22.92
C GLN A 45 -3.23 33.71 23.73
N LYS A 46 -2.74 34.84 23.20
CA LYS A 46 -1.66 35.66 23.75
C LYS A 46 -1.96 36.10 25.18
N ILE A 47 -1.02 35.93 26.12
CA ILE A 47 -0.74 36.93 27.16
C ILE A 47 0.78 37.04 27.31
N VAL A 48 1.25 38.28 27.19
CA VAL A 48 2.62 38.79 27.29
C VAL A 48 2.94 39.02 28.76
N ASN A 49 4.06 38.52 29.29
CA ASN A 49 5.10 39.39 29.87
C ASN A 49 6.38 38.68 30.31
N VAL A 50 7.46 39.44 30.22
CA VAL A 50 8.88 39.07 30.36
C VAL A 50 9.45 39.66 31.65
N LYS A 51 10.11 38.78 32.44
CA LYS A 51 11.25 38.99 33.38
C LYS A 51 11.12 39.94 34.59
N ASN A 52 11.41 39.41 35.79
CA ASN A 52 12.75 39.46 36.43
C ASN A 52 12.80 38.65 37.75
N ALA A 53 13.96 38.05 38.03
CA ALA A 53 14.28 37.18 39.17
C ALA A 53 14.94 38.00 40.34
N PRO A 54 15.27 37.47 41.55
CA PRO A 54 16.26 36.38 41.74
C PRO A 54 16.07 35.38 42.93
N LYS A 55 16.46 34.10 42.68
CA LYS A 55 17.30 33.09 43.43
C LYS A 55 17.32 33.03 45.00
N PRO A 56 17.86 31.94 45.64
CA PRO A 56 18.00 30.51 45.28
C PRO A 56 17.71 29.53 46.46
N SER A 57 17.53 28.23 46.21
CA SER A 57 18.35 27.16 46.84
C SER A 57 17.91 25.77 46.38
N LYS A 58 18.91 24.92 46.12
CA LYS A 58 18.77 23.55 45.65
C LYS A 58 18.56 22.62 46.84
N LYS A 59 17.59 21.70 46.77
CA LYS A 59 17.74 20.33 47.30
C LYS A 59 17.29 19.33 46.25
N LYS A 60 18.26 18.52 45.83
CA LYS A 60 18.11 17.38 44.94
C LYS A 60 17.50 16.23 45.73
N THR A 61 16.37 15.69 45.27
CA THR A 61 15.92 14.35 45.65
C THR A 61 15.91 13.49 44.41
N LYS A 62 16.91 12.60 44.30
CA LYS A 62 16.97 11.56 43.27
C LYS A 62 15.78 10.62 43.47
N ARG A 63 14.76 10.69 42.60
CA ARG A 63 13.83 9.57 42.40
C ARG A 63 14.34 8.74 41.22
N LYS A 64 14.91 7.57 41.51
CA LYS A 64 15.06 6.48 40.55
C LYS A 64 13.68 6.18 39.99
N LYS A 65 13.42 6.53 38.72
CA LYS A 65 12.38 5.89 37.93
C LYS A 65 13.04 4.71 37.23
N THR A 66 12.77 3.52 37.75
CA THR A 66 12.80 2.27 37.00
C THR A 66 11.88 2.46 35.78
N SER A 67 12.47 2.85 34.65
CA SER A 67 11.79 2.90 33.37
C SER A 67 12.01 1.54 32.73
N GLY A 68 10.92 0.85 32.42
CA GLY A 68 10.94 -0.41 31.71
C GLY A 68 11.74 -0.30 30.41
N ILE A 69 12.26 -1.44 29.97
CA ILE A 69 12.82 -1.60 28.62
C ILE A 69 11.84 -0.96 27.65
N ASP A 70 12.26 0.14 27.01
CA ASP A 70 11.56 0.68 25.86
C ASP A 70 11.66 -0.40 24.77
N VAL A 71 10.50 -0.93 24.39
CA VAL A 71 10.35 -1.93 23.33
C VAL A 71 10.94 -1.41 22.00
N TYR A 72 11.18 -0.09 21.89
CA TYR A 72 11.79 0.57 20.74
C TYR A 72 13.24 1.03 20.96
N SER A 73 13.90 0.59 22.03
CA SER A 73 15.35 0.82 22.17
C SER A 73 16.14 0.14 21.05
N GLU A 74 17.17 0.82 20.55
CA GLU A 74 17.96 0.35 19.41
C GLU A 74 18.61 -1.01 19.69
N GLU A 75 19.02 -1.26 20.94
CA GLU A 75 19.59 -2.54 21.37
C GLU A 75 18.56 -3.70 21.32
N TYR A 76 17.29 -3.45 21.64
CA TYR A 76 16.24 -4.48 21.58
C TYR A 76 15.85 -4.80 20.14
N LEU A 77 15.75 -3.78 19.27
CA LEU A 77 15.48 -3.96 17.85
C LEU A 77 16.63 -4.71 17.15
N GLN A 78 17.87 -4.45 17.53
CA GLN A 78 19.04 -5.17 17.02
C GLN A 78 19.06 -6.64 17.46
N LYS A 79 18.82 -6.94 18.74
CA LYS A 79 18.82 -8.33 19.26
C LYS A 79 17.66 -9.17 18.74
N LYS A 80 16.47 -8.59 18.54
CA LYS A 80 15.27 -9.33 18.13
C LYS A 80 15.05 -9.36 16.62
N HIS A 81 15.40 -8.28 15.91
CA HIS A 81 15.10 -8.12 14.49
C HIS A 81 16.34 -7.98 13.60
N GLY A 82 17.56 -7.91 14.16
CA GLY A 82 18.82 -7.88 13.38
C GLY A 82 19.05 -6.60 12.58
N ILE A 83 18.32 -5.51 12.87
CA ILE A 83 18.37 -4.27 12.08
C ILE A 83 19.38 -3.31 12.74
N LYS A 84 20.51 -3.03 12.08
CA LYS A 84 21.38 -1.90 12.47
C LYS A 84 20.78 -0.60 11.93
N ILE A 85 20.36 0.29 12.82
CA ILE A 85 19.93 1.64 12.46
C ILE A 85 21.20 2.40 12.05
N ILE A 86 21.32 2.72 10.76
CA ILE A 86 22.38 3.58 10.25
C ILE A 86 21.82 4.99 10.30
N ASP A 87 22.26 5.76 11.30
CA ASP A 87 21.87 7.16 11.45
C ASP A 87 22.55 8.00 10.35
N PRO A 88 21.79 8.71 9.48
CA PRO A 88 22.37 9.53 8.40
C PRO A 88 23.08 10.81 8.89
N SER A 89 23.24 11.02 10.19
CA SER A 89 23.81 12.23 10.79
C SER A 89 25.12 12.04 11.56
N SER A 90 25.69 10.83 11.60
CA SER A 90 27.09 10.63 11.99
C SER A 90 27.94 10.45 10.73
N SER A 91 28.22 11.56 10.06
CA SER A 91 29.17 11.63 8.95
C SER A 91 30.60 11.53 9.49
N ASP A 92 31.07 10.32 9.77
CA ASP A 92 32.51 10.03 9.78
C ASP A 92 32.88 9.35 8.47
N ILE A 93 33.39 10.18 7.56
CA ILE A 93 33.95 9.76 6.27
C ILE A 93 35.22 8.96 6.54
N LYS A 94 35.20 7.65 6.27
CA LYS A 94 36.39 6.90 5.84
C LYS A 94 36.04 5.96 4.69
N THR A 95 36.31 6.46 3.49
CA THR A 95 36.94 5.76 2.36
C THR A 95 37.12 4.25 2.51
N LYS A 96 36.42 3.46 1.70
CA LYS A 96 37.06 2.43 0.87
C LYS A 96 36.16 1.99 -0.29
N LYS A 97 36.77 2.07 -1.47
CA LYS A 97 36.34 1.63 -2.79
C LYS A 97 36.00 0.14 -2.84
N ASN A 98 35.22 -0.17 -3.87
CA ASN A 98 35.09 -1.44 -4.58
C ASN A 98 34.28 -2.55 -3.92
N SER A 99 33.05 -2.71 -4.41
CA SER A 99 32.70 -3.91 -5.17
C SER A 99 31.52 -3.61 -6.10
N GLN A 100 31.83 -3.40 -7.38
CA GLN A 100 30.86 -3.60 -8.46
C GLN A 100 30.48 -5.08 -8.46
N SER A 101 29.34 -5.43 -7.86
CA SER A 101 28.56 -6.55 -8.35
C SER A 101 27.56 -6.01 -9.36
N LYS A 102 28.00 -5.92 -10.63
CA LYS A 102 27.07 -5.94 -11.77
C LYS A 102 26.33 -7.27 -11.72
N THR A 103 25.23 -7.33 -10.99
CA THR A 103 24.22 -8.34 -11.27
C THR A 103 23.21 -7.65 -12.16
N LYS A 104 23.27 -7.93 -13.47
CA LYS A 104 22.12 -7.73 -14.35
C LYS A 104 20.99 -8.52 -13.71
N LYS A 105 20.11 -7.86 -12.95
CA LYS A 105 18.79 -8.43 -12.70
C LYS A 105 18.12 -8.41 -14.05
N THR A 106 18.08 -9.56 -14.71
CA THR A 106 16.99 -9.84 -15.61
C THR A 106 15.77 -9.76 -14.72
N ASP A 107 15.07 -8.62 -14.76
CA ASP A 107 13.76 -8.52 -14.17
C ASP A 107 12.92 -9.54 -14.94
N ASN A 108 12.83 -10.74 -14.38
CA ASN A 108 11.88 -11.74 -14.82
C ASN A 108 10.52 -11.12 -14.49
N ALA A 109 10.02 -10.29 -15.40
CA ALA A 109 8.71 -9.69 -15.33
C ALA A 109 7.71 -10.85 -15.40
N GLY A 110 7.40 -11.39 -14.24
CA GLY A 110 6.43 -12.46 -14.09
C GLY A 110 5.11 -12.01 -14.71
N TYR A 111 4.45 -12.94 -15.39
CA TYR A 111 3.10 -12.74 -15.90
C TYR A 111 2.18 -12.38 -14.71
N GLY A 112 1.85 -11.10 -14.59
CA GLY A 112 0.93 -10.63 -13.55
C GLY A 112 -0.49 -11.16 -13.75
N PHE A 113 -1.32 -11.07 -12.72
CA PHE A 113 -2.72 -11.52 -12.74
C PHE A 113 -3.51 -11.01 -13.95
N PHE A 114 -3.40 -9.71 -14.27
CA PHE A 114 -4.11 -9.13 -15.41
C PHE A 114 -3.64 -9.68 -16.75
N ASN A 115 -2.35 -10.02 -16.88
CA ASN A 115 -1.82 -10.61 -18.11
C ASN A 115 -2.35 -12.05 -18.29
N TYR A 116 -2.46 -12.81 -17.21
CA TYR A 116 -3.16 -14.11 -17.22
C TYR A 116 -4.63 -13.96 -17.60
N LEU A 117 -5.32 -12.96 -17.05
CA LEU A 117 -6.73 -12.71 -17.34
C LEU A 117 -6.96 -12.34 -18.82
N ILE A 118 -6.12 -11.47 -19.38
CA ILE A 118 -6.19 -11.08 -20.79
C ILE A 118 -5.90 -12.28 -21.70
N THR A 119 -4.85 -13.04 -21.41
CA THR A 119 -4.51 -14.24 -22.21
C THR A 119 -5.63 -15.29 -22.14
N PHE A 120 -6.22 -15.51 -20.98
CA PHE A 120 -7.38 -16.39 -20.83
C PHE A 120 -8.60 -15.88 -21.62
N SER A 121 -8.87 -14.57 -21.60
CA SER A 121 -9.97 -13.97 -22.38
C SER A 121 -9.77 -14.19 -23.88
N VAL A 122 -8.57 -13.94 -24.41
CA VAL A 122 -8.26 -14.16 -25.83
C VAL A 122 -8.39 -15.64 -26.20
N LEU A 123 -7.88 -16.52 -25.34
CA LEU A 123 -8.01 -17.98 -25.52
C LEU A 123 -9.49 -18.41 -25.54
N SER A 124 -10.32 -17.87 -24.64
CA SER A 124 -11.74 -18.17 -24.58
C SER A 124 -12.48 -17.74 -25.85
N ILE A 125 -12.18 -16.56 -26.40
CA ILE A 125 -12.77 -16.10 -27.67
C ILE A 125 -12.37 -17.04 -28.81
N PHE A 126 -11.12 -17.49 -28.84
CA PHE A 126 -10.64 -18.45 -29.83
C PHE A 126 -11.38 -19.79 -29.73
N PHE A 127 -11.58 -20.31 -28.53
CA PHE A 127 -12.38 -21.52 -28.31
C PHE A 127 -13.83 -21.37 -28.77
N VAL A 128 -14.48 -20.24 -28.47
CA VAL A 128 -15.83 -19.96 -28.97
C VAL A 128 -15.85 -19.90 -30.50
N GLY A 129 -14.81 -19.31 -31.11
CA GLY A 129 -14.63 -19.29 -32.56
C GLY A 129 -14.54 -20.69 -33.17
N ILE A 130 -13.71 -21.57 -32.60
CA ILE A 130 -13.63 -22.97 -33.04
C ILE A 130 -14.98 -23.68 -32.88
N LEU A 131 -15.64 -23.49 -31.73
CA LEU A 131 -16.97 -24.08 -31.49
C LEU A 131 -17.99 -23.61 -32.54
N SER A 132 -17.92 -22.34 -32.95
CA SER A 132 -18.82 -21.78 -33.97
C SER A 132 -18.59 -22.39 -35.34
N PHE A 133 -17.33 -22.66 -35.70
CA PHE A 133 -16.97 -23.31 -36.96
C PHE A 133 -17.41 -24.77 -36.99
N GLU A 134 -17.20 -25.51 -35.91
CA GLU A 134 -17.54 -26.92 -35.81
C GLU A 134 -19.01 -27.18 -35.39
N LYS A 135 -19.83 -26.14 -35.20
CA LYS A 135 -21.24 -26.26 -34.77
C LYS A 135 -22.00 -27.32 -35.57
N SER A 136 -21.91 -27.26 -36.89
CA SER A 136 -22.61 -28.18 -37.81
C SER A 136 -22.13 -29.63 -37.71
N ARG A 137 -20.83 -29.84 -37.48
CA ARG A 137 -20.25 -31.17 -37.30
C ARG A 137 -20.61 -31.74 -35.93
N LEU A 138 -20.70 -30.88 -34.90
CA LEU A 138 -21.04 -31.25 -33.54
C LEU A 138 -22.51 -31.71 -33.44
N SER A 139 -23.45 -30.96 -34.03
CA SER A 139 -24.87 -31.36 -34.07
C SER A 139 -25.08 -32.67 -34.83
N ARG A 140 -24.34 -32.90 -35.92
CA ARG A 140 -24.44 -34.16 -36.69
C ARG A 140 -23.94 -35.37 -35.92
N LYS A 141 -22.82 -35.22 -35.20
CA LYS A 141 -22.22 -36.32 -34.43
C LYS A 141 -22.98 -36.59 -33.13
N PHE A 142 -23.57 -35.54 -32.55
CA PHE A 142 -24.29 -35.59 -31.28
C PHE A 142 -25.63 -34.83 -31.38
N PRO A 143 -26.68 -35.46 -31.93
CA PRO A 143 -27.97 -34.80 -32.14
C PRO A 143 -28.64 -34.34 -30.84
N PHE A 144 -28.36 -34.98 -29.70
CA PHE A 144 -28.89 -34.56 -28.40
C PHE A 144 -28.34 -33.21 -27.91
N LEU A 145 -27.17 -32.78 -28.42
CA LEU A 145 -26.53 -31.52 -28.05
C LEU A 145 -27.07 -30.34 -28.87
N GLU A 146 -27.77 -30.59 -29.97
CA GLU A 146 -28.27 -29.58 -30.91
C GLU A 146 -29.04 -28.43 -30.22
N PRO A 147 -30.07 -28.67 -29.38
CA PRO A 147 -30.81 -27.58 -28.74
C PRO A 147 -29.94 -26.74 -27.79
N TYR A 148 -28.95 -27.36 -27.13
CA TYR A 148 -28.03 -26.66 -26.23
C TYR A 148 -27.07 -25.76 -27.00
N ILE A 149 -26.52 -26.29 -28.10
CA ILE A 149 -25.61 -25.56 -28.97
C ILE A 149 -26.34 -24.39 -29.62
N GLU A 150 -27.57 -24.58 -30.09
CA GLU A 150 -28.39 -23.51 -30.66
C GLU A 150 -28.66 -22.40 -29.64
N ASN A 151 -29.17 -22.74 -28.45
CA ASN A 151 -29.44 -21.77 -27.40
C ASN A 151 -28.17 -21.00 -26.97
N PHE A 152 -27.02 -21.69 -26.91
CA PHE A 152 -25.74 -21.06 -26.62
C PHE A 152 -25.38 -19.98 -27.65
N PHE A 153 -25.47 -20.29 -28.95
CA PHE A 153 -25.14 -19.33 -30.00
C PHE A 153 -26.18 -18.22 -30.14
N GLU A 154 -27.45 -18.50 -29.88
CA GLU A 154 -28.50 -17.48 -29.80
C GLU A 154 -28.21 -16.49 -28.68
N THR A 155 -27.87 -17.00 -27.49
CA THR A 155 -27.45 -16.18 -26.35
C THR A 155 -26.24 -15.31 -26.68
N LEU A 156 -25.20 -15.88 -27.33
CA LEU A 156 -24.04 -15.11 -27.79
C LEU A 156 -24.42 -14.02 -28.80
N SER A 157 -25.35 -14.30 -29.71
CA SER A 157 -25.85 -13.31 -30.67
C SER A 157 -26.57 -12.16 -29.97
N ASN A 158 -27.42 -12.47 -28.98
CA ASN A 158 -28.10 -11.46 -28.17
C ASN A 158 -27.11 -10.57 -27.43
N PHE A 159 -26.09 -11.16 -26.79
CA PHE A 159 -25.01 -10.37 -26.16
C PHE A 159 -24.24 -9.51 -27.16
N LYS A 160 -23.96 -10.03 -28.36
CA LYS A 160 -23.31 -9.26 -29.42
C LYS A 160 -24.15 -8.06 -29.84
N ILE A 161 -25.46 -8.23 -30.01
CA ILE A 161 -26.38 -7.15 -30.36
C ILE A 161 -26.37 -6.08 -29.26
N ILE A 162 -26.55 -6.47 -28.00
CA ILE A 162 -26.52 -5.55 -26.86
C ILE A 162 -25.20 -4.79 -26.79
N PHE A 163 -24.07 -5.48 -27.04
CA PHE A 163 -22.75 -4.86 -27.00
C PHE A 163 -22.54 -3.87 -28.15
N ILE A 164 -22.97 -4.20 -29.36
CA ILE A 164 -22.91 -3.28 -30.51
C ILE A 164 -23.81 -2.08 -30.27
N ASP A 165 -25.03 -2.29 -29.77
CA ASP A 165 -25.97 -1.22 -29.44
C ASP A 165 -25.38 -0.29 -28.38
N PHE A 166 -24.79 -0.84 -27.31
CA PHE A 166 -24.11 -0.07 -26.28
C PHE A 166 -22.95 0.79 -26.82
N ILE A 167 -22.15 0.25 -27.74
CA ILE A 167 -21.04 0.99 -28.36
C ILE A 167 -21.56 2.05 -29.34
N THR A 168 -22.64 1.77 -30.07
CA THR A 168 -23.15 2.65 -31.13
C THR A 168 -24.08 3.74 -30.57
N SER A 169 -24.69 3.49 -29.42
CA SER A 169 -25.54 4.44 -28.68
C SER A 169 -24.72 5.51 -27.93
N TYR A 170 -23.40 5.40 -27.88
CA TYR A 170 -22.49 6.36 -27.24
C TYR A 170 -21.62 7.06 -28.29
#